data_AF-A0A9Y2IBW9-F1
#
_entry.id   AF-A0A9Y2IBW9-F1
#
_cell.length_a   1.000
_cell.length_b   1.000
_cell.length_c   1.000
_cell.angle_alpha   90.00
_cell.angle_beta   90.00
_cell.angle_gamma   90.00
#
_symmetry.space_group_name_H-M   'P 1'
#
loop_
_entity.id
_entity.type
_entity.pdbx_description
1 polymer ?
#
loop_
_entity_poly.entity_id
_entity_poly.type
_entity_poly.pdbx_seq_one_letter_code
_entity_poly.pdbx_strand_id
1 'polypeptide(L)'
;MPPLMVQTDANPDGLPKSVFDDMQAQLLANRSEFYRAVASGPFYGFNRPGVEPSEAMIENWWRQGMMGGAKAHYDGIVAFSQTDFTEDLKKITVPVLVMHDDQVVPYADSAPLSAKLLQNGTLKTYAGFPHGMPTTQAETINADLLEFIRS
;
A
#
# COMPACT_ATOMS: atom_id res chain seq x y z
N MET A 1 -2.81 -3.67 -3.82
CA MET A 1 -3.19 -2.70 -4.86
C MET A 1 -4.70 -2.63 -4.89
N PRO A 2 -5.31 -1.45 -4.73
CA PRO A 2 -6.76 -1.29 -4.92
C PRO A 2 -7.17 -1.54 -6.37
N PRO A 3 -8.47 -1.48 -6.70
CA PRO A 3 -8.92 -1.59 -8.09
C PRO A 3 -8.29 -0.49 -8.96
N LEU A 4 -8.30 0.77 -8.51
CA LEU A 4 -7.60 1.89 -9.15
C LEU A 4 -7.26 2.94 -8.07
N MET A 5 -6.06 3.52 -8.10
CA MET A 5 -5.65 4.55 -7.11
C MET A 5 -5.89 5.98 -7.61
N VAL A 6 -5.65 6.22 -8.91
CA VAL A 6 -5.74 7.55 -9.49
C VAL A 6 -7.19 7.94 -9.73
N GLN A 7 -7.46 9.23 -9.51
CA GLN A 7 -8.74 9.82 -9.85
C GLN A 7 -8.97 9.79 -11.35
N THR A 8 -10.12 9.24 -11.75
CA THR A 8 -10.63 9.27 -13.13
C THR A 8 -12.15 9.41 -13.11
N ASP A 9 -12.78 9.56 -14.27
CA ASP A 9 -14.25 9.54 -14.36
C ASP A 9 -14.85 8.21 -13.84
N ALA A 10 -14.11 7.11 -13.97
CA ALA A 10 -14.50 5.79 -13.46
C ALA A 10 -14.12 5.56 -11.98
N ASN A 11 -13.25 6.40 -11.42
CA ASN A 11 -12.84 6.38 -10.01
C ASN A 11 -12.79 7.81 -9.44
N PRO A 12 -13.95 8.47 -9.20
CA PRO A 12 -13.99 9.88 -8.81
C PRO A 12 -13.44 10.15 -7.40
N ASP A 13 -13.43 9.13 -6.53
CA ASP A 13 -12.94 9.23 -5.16
C ASP A 13 -11.43 8.94 -5.03
N GLY A 14 -10.77 8.63 -6.15
CA GLY A 14 -9.34 8.40 -6.21
C GLY A 14 -8.48 9.62 -5.94
N LEU A 15 -7.18 9.39 -5.79
CA LEU A 15 -6.22 10.46 -5.52
C LEU A 15 -5.91 11.26 -6.80
N PRO A 16 -5.82 12.59 -6.73
CA PRO A 16 -5.44 13.41 -7.87
C PRO A 16 -4.12 12.95 -8.48
N LYS A 17 -4.04 12.94 -9.82
CA LYS A 17 -2.81 12.54 -10.53
C LYS A 17 -1.57 13.32 -10.07
N SER A 18 -1.74 14.59 -9.68
CA SER A 18 -0.67 15.43 -9.15
C SER A 18 0.05 14.84 -7.93
N VAL A 19 -0.63 14.02 -7.11
CA VAL A 19 0.00 13.32 -5.98
C VAL A 19 1.08 12.35 -6.47
N PHE A 20 0.77 11.56 -7.51
CA PHE A 20 1.71 10.58 -8.07
C PHE A 20 2.78 11.23 -8.96
N ASP A 21 2.45 12.34 -9.61
CA ASP A 21 3.44 13.14 -10.36
C ASP A 21 4.46 13.77 -9.41
N ASP A 22 4.02 14.25 -8.24
CA ASP A 22 4.92 14.76 -7.20
C ASP A 22 5.81 13.65 -6.62
N MET A 23 5.26 12.45 -6.38
CA MET A 23 6.09 11.29 -5.97
C MET A 23 7.18 10.97 -7.00
N GLN A 24 6.85 10.99 -8.30
CA GLN A 24 7.84 10.79 -9.37
C GLN A 24 8.90 11.89 -9.36
N ALA A 25 8.50 13.15 -9.17
CA ALA A 25 9.41 14.29 -9.11
C ALA A 25 10.37 14.19 -7.91
N GLN A 26 9.87 13.86 -6.72
CA GLN A 26 10.69 13.67 -5.51
C GLN A 26 11.67 12.51 -5.68
N LEU A 27 11.21 11.38 -6.22
CA LEU A 27 12.08 10.23 -6.48
C LEU A 27 13.18 10.57 -7.49
N LEU A 28 12.84 11.29 -8.56
CA LEU A 28 13.79 11.74 -9.57
C LEU A 28 14.82 12.73 -8.99
N ALA A 29 14.37 13.65 -8.15
CA ALA A 29 15.23 14.66 -7.52
C ALA A 29 16.22 14.04 -6.54
N ASN A 30 15.76 13.18 -5.63
CA ASN A 30 16.61 12.45 -4.71
C ASN A 30 15.95 11.16 -4.23
N ARG A 31 16.21 10.09 -4.97
CA ARG A 31 15.69 8.75 -4.64
C ARG A 31 16.03 8.30 -3.22
N SER A 32 17.24 8.58 -2.74
CA SER A 32 17.66 8.12 -1.41
C SER A 32 16.84 8.79 -0.31
N GLU A 33 16.70 10.11 -0.37
CA GLU A 33 15.88 10.88 0.57
C GLU A 33 14.40 10.50 0.48
N PHE A 34 13.87 10.35 -0.74
CA PHE A 34 12.49 9.91 -0.95
C PHE A 34 12.19 8.59 -0.25
N TYR A 35 13.02 7.56 -0.45
CA TYR A 35 12.83 6.28 0.21
C TYR A 35 12.96 6.39 1.74
N ARG A 36 13.95 7.14 2.24
CA ARG A 36 14.11 7.28 3.70
C ARG A 36 12.92 8.03 4.32
N ALA A 37 12.38 9.05 3.64
CA ALA A 37 11.22 9.81 4.07
C ALA A 37 9.95 8.94 4.11
N VAL A 38 9.73 8.07 3.12
CA VAL A 38 8.58 7.15 3.10
C VAL A 38 8.62 6.21 4.32
N ALA A 39 9.77 5.58 4.59
CA ALA A 39 9.94 4.67 5.73
C ALA A 39 9.86 5.37 7.09
N SER A 40 10.54 6.51 7.25
CA SER A 40 10.57 7.27 8.51
C SER A 40 9.30 8.08 8.79
N GLY A 41 8.44 8.24 7.79
CA GLY A 41 7.15 8.90 7.92
C GLY A 41 5.99 7.91 7.77
N PRO A 42 5.29 7.94 6.62
CA PRO A 42 3.95 7.38 6.55
C PRO A 42 3.88 5.84 6.47
N PHE A 43 4.92 5.16 5.97
CA PHE A 43 4.85 3.72 5.69
C PHE A 43 4.62 2.90 6.96
N TYR A 44 5.38 3.18 8.02
CA TYR A 44 5.24 2.51 9.32
C TYR A 44 4.38 3.29 10.32
N GLY A 45 3.86 4.46 9.93
CA GLY A 45 3.06 5.32 10.82
C GLY A 45 3.88 6.16 11.80
N PHE A 46 5.19 6.28 11.60
CA PHE A 46 6.10 7.05 12.49
C PHE A 46 5.86 8.57 12.47
N ASN A 47 5.09 9.07 11.51
CA ASN A 47 4.58 10.44 11.50
C ASN A 47 3.33 10.64 12.38
N ARG A 48 2.74 9.58 12.95
CA ARG A 48 1.55 9.67 13.80
C ARG A 48 1.94 10.01 15.24
N PRO A 49 1.12 10.78 15.98
CA PRO A 49 1.41 11.12 17.37
C PRO A 49 1.56 9.87 18.24
N GLY A 50 2.61 9.85 19.08
CA GLY A 50 2.85 8.78 20.04
C GLY A 50 3.43 7.47 19.46
N VAL A 51 3.77 7.45 18.17
CA VAL A 51 4.46 6.30 17.55
C VAL A 51 5.95 6.59 17.51
N GLU A 52 6.73 5.83 18.28
CA GLU A 52 8.19 5.96 18.33
C GLU A 52 8.85 5.35 17.07
N PRO A 53 9.69 6.11 16.33
CA PRO A 53 10.40 5.58 15.17
C PRO A 53 11.41 4.48 15.53
N SER A 54 11.44 3.42 14.72
CA SER A 54 12.47 2.38 14.81
C SER A 54 13.50 2.57 13.69
N GLU A 55 14.68 3.07 14.05
CA GLU A 55 15.76 3.29 13.08
C GLU A 55 16.17 2.00 12.36
N ALA A 56 16.17 0.86 13.07
CA ALA A 56 16.46 -0.44 12.45
C ALA A 56 15.46 -0.82 11.35
N MET A 57 14.18 -0.48 11.54
CA MET A 57 13.15 -0.70 10.51
C MET A 57 13.30 0.27 9.34
N ILE A 58 13.54 1.54 9.64
CA ILE A 58 13.72 2.59 8.63
C ILE A 58 14.91 2.25 7.73
N GLU A 59 16.06 1.96 8.31
CA GLU A 59 17.29 1.66 7.57
C GLU A 59 17.17 0.36 6.79
N ASN A 60 16.53 -0.68 7.34
CA ASN A 60 16.34 -1.91 6.57
C ASN A 60 15.37 -1.74 5.40
N TRP A 61 14.31 -0.93 5.54
CA TRP A 61 13.39 -0.62 4.44
C TRP A 61 14.08 0.22 3.38
N TRP A 62 14.78 1.28 3.78
CA TRP A 62 15.56 2.13 2.89
C TRP A 62 16.62 1.33 2.14
N ARG A 63 17.39 0.47 2.82
CA ARG A 63 18.40 -0.41 2.23
C ARG A 63 17.81 -1.28 1.13
N GLN A 64 16.66 -1.93 1.37
CA GLN A 64 15.96 -2.72 0.36
C GLN A 64 15.52 -1.86 -0.82
N GLY A 65 14.97 -0.68 -0.52
CA GLY A 65 14.64 0.33 -1.53
C GLY A 65 15.85 0.70 -2.38
N MET A 66 17.04 0.88 -1.82
CA MET A 66 18.25 1.25 -2.57
C MET A 66 18.81 0.11 -3.42
N MET A 67 18.50 -1.15 -3.09
CA MET A 67 18.88 -2.31 -3.90
C MET A 67 18.09 -2.42 -5.22
N GLY A 68 16.97 -1.69 -5.38
CA GLY A 68 16.17 -1.70 -6.61
C GLY A 68 16.71 -0.82 -7.74
N GLY A 69 16.05 -0.86 -8.90
CA GLY A 69 16.40 0.00 -10.05
C GLY A 69 15.70 1.36 -10.00
N ALA A 70 16.44 2.47 -10.17
CA ALA A 70 15.86 3.82 -10.11
C ALA A 70 14.74 4.04 -11.14
N LYS A 71 14.97 3.60 -12.38
CA LYS A 71 13.94 3.66 -13.44
C LYS A 71 12.72 2.81 -13.09
N ALA A 72 12.93 1.59 -12.60
CA ALA A 72 11.83 0.71 -12.22
C ALA A 72 10.99 1.30 -11.08
N HIS A 73 11.60 2.01 -10.14
CA HIS A 73 10.88 2.68 -9.07
C HIS A 73 10.08 3.90 -9.58
N TYR A 74 10.67 4.68 -10.48
CA TYR A 74 10.00 5.80 -11.14
C TYR A 74 8.77 5.32 -11.93
N ASP A 75 8.95 4.35 -12.83
CA ASP A 75 7.86 3.76 -13.62
C ASP A 75 6.85 3.02 -12.72
N GLY A 76 7.33 2.45 -11.62
CA GLY A 76 6.51 1.74 -10.64
C GLY A 76 5.44 2.64 -10.02
N ILE A 77 5.72 3.95 -9.84
CA ILE A 77 4.73 4.92 -9.36
C ILE A 77 3.57 5.03 -10.33
N VAL A 78 3.82 5.05 -11.63
CA VAL A 78 2.78 5.03 -12.66
C VAL A 78 2.04 3.69 -12.62
N ALA A 79 2.79 2.58 -12.62
CA ALA A 79 2.20 1.25 -12.68
C ALA A 79 1.22 1.00 -11.52
N PHE A 80 1.61 1.32 -10.28
CA PHE A 80 0.75 1.09 -9.14
C PHE A 80 -0.41 2.11 -9.07
N SER A 81 -0.22 3.34 -9.54
CA SER A 81 -1.26 4.37 -9.39
C SER A 81 -2.33 4.34 -10.49
N GLN A 82 -1.95 3.96 -11.70
CA GLN A 82 -2.77 4.16 -12.91
C GLN A 82 -3.24 2.87 -13.56
N THR A 83 -2.80 1.70 -13.11
CA THR A 83 -3.34 0.43 -13.59
C THR A 83 -4.69 0.17 -12.94
N ASP A 84 -5.71 -0.05 -13.77
CA ASP A 84 -7.05 -0.46 -13.32
C ASP A 84 -7.16 -1.99 -13.30
N PHE A 85 -7.23 -2.55 -12.10
CA PHE A 85 -7.38 -3.98 -11.82
C PHE A 85 -8.85 -4.42 -11.66
N THR A 86 -9.83 -3.55 -11.92
CA THR A 86 -11.26 -3.84 -11.71
C THR A 86 -11.70 -5.12 -12.42
N GLU A 87 -11.35 -5.28 -13.69
CA GLU A 87 -11.73 -6.47 -14.46
C GLU A 87 -10.94 -7.71 -14.06
N ASP A 88 -9.73 -7.56 -13.52
CA ASP A 88 -8.95 -8.69 -13.03
C ASP A 88 -9.51 -9.23 -11.73
N LEU A 89 -9.91 -8.36 -10.80
CA LEU A 89 -10.56 -8.76 -9.54
C LEU A 89 -11.84 -9.57 -9.80
N LYS A 90 -12.66 -9.17 -10.78
CA LYS A 90 -13.89 -9.88 -11.16
C LYS A 90 -13.66 -11.30 -11.69
N LYS A 91 -12.47 -11.57 -12.26
CA LYS A 91 -12.10 -12.89 -12.82
C LYS A 91 -11.60 -13.86 -11.73
N ILE A 92 -11.26 -13.38 -10.54
CA ILE A 92 -10.72 -14.24 -9.48
C ILE A 92 -11.85 -15.07 -8.87
N THR A 93 -11.76 -16.38 -9.03
CA THR A 93 -12.78 -17.34 -8.57
C THR A 93 -12.40 -18.10 -7.30
N VAL A 94 -11.12 -18.05 -6.89
CA VAL A 94 -10.65 -18.68 -5.64
C VAL A 94 -10.97 -17.80 -4.42
N PRO A 95 -10.97 -18.34 -3.19
CA PRO A 95 -11.06 -17.53 -1.98
C PRO A 95 -9.94 -16.48 -1.92
N VAL A 96 -10.28 -15.25 -1.52
CA VAL A 96 -9.31 -14.16 -1.36
C VAL A 96 -9.51 -13.44 -0.03
N LEU A 97 -8.45 -13.32 0.75
CA LEU A 97 -8.39 -12.46 1.92
C LEU A 97 -7.85 -11.07 1.53
N VAL A 98 -8.62 -10.04 1.83
CA VAL A 98 -8.23 -8.62 1.73
C VAL A 98 -7.99 -8.11 3.15
N MET A 99 -6.74 -7.74 3.46
CA MET A 99 -6.33 -7.22 4.76
C MET A 99 -5.96 -5.75 4.61
N HIS A 100 -6.57 -4.82 5.37
CA HIS A 100 -6.24 -3.40 5.20
C HIS A 100 -6.58 -2.52 6.40
N ASP A 101 -5.67 -1.60 6.67
CA ASP A 101 -5.88 -0.22 7.10
C ASP A 101 -4.53 0.48 6.92
N ASP A 102 -4.49 1.73 6.44
CA ASP A 102 -3.28 2.57 6.46
C ASP A 102 -3.58 4.01 6.02
N GLN A 103 -2.54 4.85 5.97
CA GLN A 103 -2.61 6.27 5.55
C GLN A 103 -1.93 6.57 4.20
N VAL A 104 -1.38 5.56 3.52
CA VAL A 104 -0.67 5.67 2.23
C VAL A 104 -1.62 5.35 1.08
N VAL A 105 -2.38 4.27 1.22
CA VAL A 105 -3.42 3.79 0.32
C VAL A 105 -4.77 4.05 1.00
N PRO A 106 -5.57 5.02 0.53
CA PRO A 106 -6.81 5.41 1.20
C PRO A 106 -7.78 4.23 1.33
N TYR A 107 -8.13 3.87 2.58
CA TYR A 107 -8.96 2.70 2.86
C TYR A 107 -10.30 2.70 2.09
N ALA A 108 -11.02 3.83 2.08
CA ALA A 108 -12.34 3.91 1.44
C ALA A 108 -12.29 3.65 -0.08
N ASP A 109 -11.18 4.03 -0.73
CA ASP A 109 -10.95 3.85 -2.17
C ASP A 109 -10.11 2.60 -2.48
N SER A 110 -10.00 1.67 -1.53
CA SER A 110 -9.17 0.48 -1.69
C SER A 110 -9.86 -0.81 -1.29
N ALA A 111 -9.68 -1.25 -0.04
CA ALA A 111 -9.99 -2.59 0.41
C ALA A 111 -11.49 -2.94 0.36
N PRO A 112 -12.43 -2.04 0.74
CA PRO A 112 -13.85 -2.28 0.56
C PRO A 112 -14.23 -2.47 -0.91
N LEU A 113 -13.62 -1.71 -1.82
CA LEU A 113 -13.88 -1.83 -3.26
C LEU A 113 -13.33 -3.14 -3.82
N SER A 114 -12.10 -3.51 -3.46
CA SER A 114 -11.52 -4.80 -3.83
C SER A 114 -12.36 -5.97 -3.34
N ALA A 115 -12.73 -5.98 -2.06
CA ALA A 115 -13.54 -7.04 -1.47
C ALA A 115 -14.92 -7.17 -2.13
N LYS A 116 -15.53 -6.04 -2.52
CA LYS A 116 -16.82 -6.02 -3.23
C LYS A 116 -16.73 -6.57 -4.66
N LEU A 117 -15.61 -6.37 -5.35
CA LEU A 117 -15.42 -6.84 -6.73
C LEU A 117 -15.05 -8.33 -6.82
N LEU A 118 -14.42 -8.87 -5.78
CA LEU A 118 -14.06 -10.27 -5.66
C LEU A 118 -15.30 -11.16 -5.47
N GLN A 119 -15.35 -12.29 -6.17
CA GLN A 119 -16.47 -13.24 -6.04
C GLN A 119 -16.50 -13.90 -4.65
N ASN A 120 -15.31 -14.23 -4.12
CA ASN A 120 -15.11 -14.90 -2.83
C ASN A 120 -14.16 -14.09 -1.93
N GLY A 121 -14.41 -12.78 -1.82
CA GLY A 121 -13.59 -11.87 -1.02
C GLY A 121 -13.99 -11.83 0.45
N THR A 122 -13.02 -12.02 1.35
CA THR A 122 -13.14 -11.75 2.79
C THR A 122 -12.34 -10.50 3.13
N LEU A 123 -12.99 -9.48 3.67
CA LEU A 123 -12.33 -8.25 4.13
C LEU A 123 -12.05 -8.33 5.63
N LYS A 124 -10.80 -8.10 6.03
CA LYS A 124 -10.40 -7.89 7.42
C LYS A 124 -9.76 -6.50 7.57
N THR A 125 -10.39 -5.68 8.40
CA THR A 125 -10.01 -4.28 8.62
C THR A 125 -9.32 -4.11 9.97
N TYR A 126 -8.23 -3.36 10.00
CA TYR A 126 -7.37 -3.24 11.19
C TYR A 126 -7.24 -1.79 11.66
N ALA A 127 -8.23 -1.31 12.42
CA ALA A 127 -8.27 0.09 12.85
C ALA A 127 -6.94 0.56 13.47
N GLY A 128 -6.33 1.58 12.86
CA GLY A 128 -5.09 2.21 13.31
C GLY A 128 -3.81 1.55 12.83
N PHE A 129 -3.87 0.46 12.05
CA PHE A 129 -2.66 -0.18 11.55
C PHE A 129 -1.94 0.71 10.50
N PRO A 130 -0.61 0.59 10.34
CA PRO A 130 0.13 1.29 9.30
C PRO A 130 0.23 0.45 8.02
N HIS A 131 0.71 1.06 6.93
CA HIS A 131 0.88 0.36 5.65
C HIS A 131 1.87 -0.81 5.78
N GLY A 132 2.93 -0.61 6.58
CA GLY A 132 3.87 -1.65 7.00
C GLY A 132 3.37 -2.56 8.12
N MET A 133 2.06 -2.81 8.24
CA MET A 133 1.48 -3.72 9.26
C MET A 133 2.08 -5.13 9.27
N PRO A 134 2.53 -5.75 8.16
CA PRO A 134 3.20 -7.06 8.25
C PRO A 134 4.50 -7.02 9.05
N THR A 135 5.14 -5.85 9.18
CA THR A 135 6.35 -5.68 10.01
C THR A 135 6.01 -5.27 11.44
N THR A 136 5.09 -4.32 11.62
CA THR A 136 4.80 -3.72 12.94
C THR A 136 3.77 -4.51 13.76
N GLN A 137 2.88 -5.25 13.09
CA GLN A 137 1.76 -5.98 13.69
C GLN A 137 1.83 -7.47 13.31
N ALA A 138 3.05 -8.00 13.20
CA ALA A 138 3.33 -9.31 12.63
C ALA A 138 2.57 -10.46 13.31
N GLU A 139 2.37 -10.41 14.63
CA GLU A 139 1.63 -11.43 15.36
C GLU A 139 0.19 -11.57 14.84
N THR A 140 -0.55 -10.47 14.81
CA THR A 140 -1.93 -10.42 14.29
C THR A 140 -2.00 -10.82 12.82
N ILE A 141 -1.14 -10.21 11.98
CA ILE A 141 -1.14 -10.48 10.54
C ILE A 141 -0.81 -11.94 10.23
N ASN A 142 0.17 -12.53 10.92
CA ASN A 142 0.54 -13.92 10.72
C ASN A 142 -0.55 -14.90 11.18
N ALA A 143 -1.21 -14.60 12.31
CA ALA A 143 -2.31 -15.42 12.81
C ALA A 143 -3.48 -15.45 11.80
N ASP A 144 -3.84 -14.29 11.26
CA ASP A 144 -4.96 -14.15 10.32
C ASP A 144 -4.69 -14.79 8.96
N LEU A 145 -3.45 -14.66 8.46
CA LEU A 145 -3.01 -15.38 7.27
C LEU A 145 -3.06 -16.90 7.49
N LEU A 146 -2.60 -17.39 8.64
CA LEU A 146 -2.61 -18.82 8.96
C LEU A 146 -4.04 -19.37 9.09
N GLU A 147 -4.95 -18.59 9.69
CA GLU A 147 -6.37 -18.93 9.78
C GLU A 147 -6.97 -19.08 8.38
N PHE A 148 -6.77 -18.11 7.49
CA PHE A 148 -7.26 -18.15 6.11
C PHE A 148 -6.68 -19.31 5.29
N ILE A 149 -5.39 -19.62 5.44
CA ILE A 149 -4.75 -20.73 4.72
C ILE A 149 -5.34 -22.10 5.14
N ARG A 150 -5.89 -22.21 6.35
CA ARG A 150 -6.44 -23.45 6.90
C ARG A 150 -7.94 -23.64 6.63
N SER A 151 -8.64 -22.63 6.10
CA SER A 151 -10.08 -22.66 5.86
C SER A 151 -10.50 -23.36 4.58
#